data_AF-A0A7H4MNC4-F1
#
_entry.id   AF-A0A7H4MNC4-F1
#
_cell.length_a   1.000
_cell.length_b   1.000
_cell.length_c   1.000
_cell.angle_alpha   90.00
_cell.angle_beta   90.00
_cell.angle_gamma   90.00
#
_symmetry.space_group_name_H-M   'P 1'
#
loop_
_entity.id
_entity.type
_entity.pdbx_description
1 polymer ?
#
loop_
_entity_poly.entity_id
_entity_poly.type
_entity_poly.pdbx_seq_one_letter_code
_entity_poly.pdbx_strand_id
1 'polypeptide(L)'
;MNHKAASLTPEQALAELEARYEASVTALRKAIGDYIDHNTLPDTEARAEGLFVYPQLSVSWDGADHKALKTRAWGRFTHAGCYTTTITNPKLFRHYLLEQLTLL
;
A
#
# COMPACT_ATOMS: atom_id res chain seq x y z
N MET A 1 -15.66 -9.15 -3.17
CA MET A 1 -14.75 -9.98 -3.99
C MET A 1 -13.46 -10.15 -3.20
N ASN A 2 -13.13 -11.37 -2.76
CA ASN A 2 -11.86 -11.65 -2.11
C ASN A 2 -10.76 -11.57 -3.17
N HIS A 3 -10.10 -10.43 -3.30
CA HIS A 3 -8.82 -10.37 -4.00
C HIS A 3 -7.81 -11.12 -3.15
N LYS A 4 -7.72 -12.44 -3.34
CA LYS A 4 -6.61 -13.24 -2.85
C LYS A 4 -5.40 -12.84 -3.71
N ALA A 5 -4.88 -11.64 -3.46
CA ALA A 5 -3.61 -11.19 -4.00
C ALA A 5 -2.55 -12.24 -3.63
N ALA A 6 -1.54 -12.40 -4.48
CA ALA A 6 -0.42 -13.30 -4.20
C ALA A 6 0.09 -13.06 -2.78
N SER A 7 0.42 -14.14 -2.06
CA SER A 7 1.06 -14.05 -0.74
C SER A 7 2.44 -13.40 -0.93
N LEU A 8 2.50 -12.08 -0.74
CA LEU A 8 3.75 -11.32 -0.79
C LEU A 8 4.46 -11.44 0.54
N THR A 9 5.78 -11.57 0.50
CA THR A 9 6.64 -11.30 1.66
C THR A 9 6.60 -9.81 2.02
N PRO A 10 6.93 -9.43 3.27
CA PRO A 10 7.06 -8.02 3.66
C PRO A 10 7.91 -7.21 2.68
N GLU A 11 9.08 -7.72 2.28
CA GLU A 11 9.99 -7.02 1.36
C GLU A 11 9.38 -6.80 -0.02
N GLN A 12 8.68 -7.80 -0.55
CA GLN A 12 7.98 -7.68 -1.83
C GLN A 12 6.82 -6.69 -1.74
N ALA A 13 6.05 -6.71 -0.66
CA ALA A 13 4.98 -5.74 -0.43
C ALA A 13 5.53 -4.32 -0.37
N LEU A 14 6.63 -4.08 0.34
CA LEU A 14 7.26 -2.77 0.41
C LEU A 14 7.78 -2.30 -0.96
N ALA A 15 8.44 -3.18 -1.72
CA ALA A 15 8.91 -2.84 -3.07
C ALA A 15 7.75 -2.41 -3.99
N GLU A 16 6.61 -3.12 -3.91
CA GLU A 16 5.42 -2.81 -4.68
C GLU A 16 4.77 -1.48 -4.25
N LEU A 17 4.68 -1.23 -2.93
CA LEU A 17 4.20 0.05 -2.41
C LEU A 17 5.06 1.22 -2.89
N GLU A 18 6.39 1.08 -2.84
CA GLU A 18 7.33 2.08 -3.34
C GLU A 18 7.17 2.34 -4.83
N ALA A 19 7.10 1.28 -5.66
CA ALA A 19 6.95 1.40 -7.10
C ALA A 19 5.64 2.13 -7.47
N ARG A 20 4.51 1.73 -6.87
CA ARG A 20 3.20 2.33 -7.12
C ARG A 20 3.12 3.78 -6.64
N TYR A 21 3.67 4.07 -5.46
CA TYR A 21 3.70 5.43 -4.93
C TYR A 21 4.50 6.37 -5.84
N GLU A 22 5.71 5.97 -6.24
CA GLU A 22 6.56 6.78 -7.11
C GLU A 22 5.94 6.98 -8.49
N ALA A 23 5.27 5.94 -9.04
CA ALA A 23 4.54 6.06 -10.29
C ALA A 23 3.42 7.12 -10.20
N SER A 24 2.59 7.05 -9.16
CA SER A 24 1.49 8.02 -8.97
C SER A 24 1.98 9.44 -8.76
N VAL A 25 3.03 9.64 -7.96
CA VAL A 25 3.62 10.97 -7.71
C VAL A 25 4.27 11.53 -8.98
N THR A 26 4.99 10.70 -9.72
CA THR A 26 5.62 11.10 -10.98
C THR A 26 4.57 11.47 -12.02
N ALA A 27 3.53 10.66 -12.17
CA ALA A 27 2.42 10.94 -13.07
C ALA A 27 1.72 12.26 -12.71
N LEU A 28 1.45 12.50 -11.42
CA LEU A 28 0.81 13.72 -10.97
C LEU A 28 1.68 14.96 -11.22
N ARG A 29 2.98 14.89 -10.92
CA ARG A 29 3.93 15.98 -11.22
C ARG A 29 3.99 16.29 -12.71
N LYS A 30 4.04 15.25 -13.55
CA LYS A 30 4.02 15.40 -15.01
C LYS A 30 2.73 16.09 -15.46
N ALA A 31 1.57 15.63 -15.00
CA ALA A 31 0.28 16.22 -15.38
C ALA A 31 0.15 17.69 -14.97
N ILE A 32 0.70 18.07 -13.80
CA ILE A 32 0.77 19.47 -13.37
C ILE A 32 1.68 20.28 -14.32
N GLY A 33 2.85 19.74 -14.69
CA GLY A 33 3.75 20.39 -15.66
C GLY A 33 3.10 20.57 -17.02
N ASP A 34 2.47 19.52 -17.57
CA ASP A 34 1.77 19.57 -18.85
C ASP A 34 0.64 20.61 -18.85
N TYR A 35 -0.05 20.76 -17.72
CA TYR A 35 -1.08 21.78 -17.56
C TYR A 35 -0.49 23.19 -17.52
N ILE A 36 0.59 23.42 -16.77
CA ILE A 36 1.26 24.73 -16.67
C ILE A 36 1.81 25.17 -18.02
N ASP A 37 2.51 24.27 -18.73
CA ASP A 37 3.25 24.62 -19.94
C ASP A 37 2.35 24.64 -21.19
N HIS A 38 1.34 23.76 -21.24
CA HIS A 38 0.58 23.48 -22.46
C HIS A 38 -0.95 23.52 -22.27
N ASN A 39 -1.45 23.88 -21.08
CA ASN A 39 -2.88 23.86 -20.74
C ASN A 39 -3.55 22.50 -21.03
N THR A 40 -2.78 21.41 -20.94
CA THR A 40 -3.25 20.05 -21.20
C THR A 40 -3.82 19.44 -19.92
N LEU A 41 -5.06 18.97 -19.97
CA LEU A 41 -5.69 18.28 -18.84
C LEU A 41 -5.37 16.79 -18.84
N PRO A 42 -5.21 16.16 -17.68
CA PRO A 42 -5.01 14.72 -17.60
C PRO A 42 -6.27 13.96 -18.04
N ASP A 43 -6.04 12.82 -18.69
CA ASP A 43 -7.12 11.93 -19.15
C ASP A 43 -7.97 11.41 -17.98
N THR A 44 -9.30 11.42 -18.15
CA THR A 44 -10.25 11.05 -17.10
C THR A 44 -10.29 9.55 -16.85
N GLU A 45 -10.07 8.73 -17.89
CA GLU A 45 -10.07 7.27 -17.78
C GLU A 45 -8.83 6.80 -17.02
N ALA A 46 -7.64 7.28 -17.39
CA ALA A 46 -6.40 7.01 -16.67
C ALA A 46 -6.49 7.40 -15.19
N ARG A 47 -7.14 8.53 -14.87
CA ARG A 47 -7.40 8.91 -13.47
C ARG A 47 -8.30 7.91 -12.74
N ALA A 48 -9.35 7.42 -13.39
CA ALA A 48 -10.23 6.40 -12.82
C ALA A 48 -9.52 5.05 -12.63
N GLU A 49 -8.55 4.73 -13.48
CA GLU A 49 -7.69 3.54 -13.37
C GLU A 49 -6.58 3.64 -12.31
N GLY A 50 -6.47 4.80 -11.65
CA GLY A 50 -5.57 4.96 -10.50
C GLY A 50 -4.31 5.77 -10.78
N LEU A 51 -4.23 6.54 -11.87
CA LEU A 51 -3.02 7.30 -12.25
C LEU A 51 -2.42 8.17 -11.12
N PHE A 52 -3.25 8.70 -10.23
CA PHE A 52 -2.81 9.59 -9.13
C PHE A 52 -3.13 9.06 -7.73
N VAL A 53 -3.39 7.76 -7.58
CA VAL A 53 -3.87 7.20 -6.31
C VAL A 53 -2.74 6.72 -5.40
N TYR A 54 -2.98 6.73 -4.10
CA TYR A 54 -2.09 6.07 -3.15
C TYR A 54 -2.16 4.55 -3.32
N PRO A 55 -1.04 3.83 -3.13
CA PRO A 55 -1.08 2.39 -3.02
C PRO A 55 -1.83 1.94 -1.76
N GLN A 56 -2.50 0.79 -1.84
CA GLN A 56 -3.19 0.15 -0.73
C GLN A 56 -2.38 -1.05 -0.24
N LEU A 57 -2.24 -1.17 1.09
CA LEU A 57 -1.71 -2.35 1.76
C LEU A 57 -2.86 -3.10 2.43
N SER A 58 -2.94 -4.41 2.21
CA SER A 58 -3.96 -5.27 2.81
C SER A 58 -3.33 -6.52 3.41
N VAL A 59 -3.63 -6.80 4.68
CA VAL A 59 -3.13 -7.97 5.42
C VAL A 59 -4.32 -8.80 5.85
N SER A 60 -4.32 -10.09 5.50
CA SER A 60 -5.40 -11.02 5.84
C SER A 60 -4.93 -12.10 6.80
N TRP A 61 -5.71 -12.34 7.86
CA TRP A 61 -5.48 -13.41 8.82
C TRP A 61 -6.72 -14.32 8.91
N ASP A 62 -6.51 -15.63 8.84
CA ASP A 62 -7.56 -16.65 8.77
C ASP A 62 -8.13 -17.05 10.15
N GLY A 63 -7.53 -16.57 11.23
CA GLY A 63 -7.95 -16.91 12.59
C GLY A 63 -7.33 -18.18 13.13
N ALA A 64 -6.43 -18.85 12.40
CA ALA A 64 -5.77 -20.04 12.89
C ALA A 64 -4.91 -19.72 14.11
N ASP A 65 -5.07 -20.52 15.16
CA ASP A 65 -4.50 -20.31 16.50
C ASP A 65 -2.97 -20.48 16.44
N HIS A 66 -2.25 -19.45 16.02
CA HIS A 66 -0.88 -19.30 16.47
C HIS A 66 -0.97 -19.14 17.99
N LYS A 67 -0.06 -19.79 18.75
CA LYS A 67 0.20 -19.49 20.16
C LYS A 67 0.73 -18.04 20.33
N ALA A 68 0.08 -17.08 19.68
CA ALA A 68 0.53 -15.75 19.40
C ALA A 68 0.58 -14.99 20.71
N LEU A 69 1.81 -14.83 21.21
CA LEU A 69 2.33 -13.73 22.01
C LEU A 69 1.24 -12.81 22.60
N LYS A 70 0.45 -13.35 23.55
CA LYS A 70 -0.71 -12.67 24.15
C LYS A 70 -0.33 -11.44 24.97
N THR A 71 0.97 -11.21 25.18
CA THR A 71 1.52 -10.12 25.99
C THR A 71 2.07 -8.95 25.17
N ARG A 72 2.20 -9.06 23.83
CA ARG A 72 2.64 -7.91 23.01
C ARG A 72 1.60 -6.78 23.06
N ALA A 73 2.06 -5.54 23.10
CA ALA A 73 1.16 -4.38 23.09
C ALA A 73 0.69 -4.00 21.67
N TRP A 74 1.45 -4.34 20.62
CA TRP A 74 1.13 -4.12 19.20
C TRP A 74 1.53 -5.33 18.34
N GLY A 75 1.25 -5.28 17.03
CA GLY A 75 1.56 -6.37 16.10
C GLY A 75 0.70 -7.62 16.36
N ARG A 76 -0.61 -7.42 16.51
CA ARG A 76 -1.56 -8.45 16.92
C ARG A 76 -2.86 -8.34 16.14
N PHE A 77 -3.46 -9.49 15.85
CA PHE A 77 -4.83 -9.58 15.37
C PHE A 77 -5.79 -9.87 16.53
N THR A 78 -6.88 -9.12 16.59
CA THR A 78 -7.96 -9.36 17.56
C THR A 78 -8.99 -10.35 17.01
N HIS A 79 -9.24 -10.33 15.70
CA HIS A 79 -10.21 -11.18 15.02
C HIS A 79 -9.67 -11.58 13.64
N ALA A 80 -10.13 -12.70 13.10
CA ALA A 80 -9.87 -13.06 11.71
C ALA A 80 -10.47 -12.00 10.76
N GLY A 81 -9.80 -11.73 9.65
CA GLY A 81 -10.27 -10.74 8.68
C GLY A 81 -9.18 -10.14 7.81
N CYS A 82 -9.56 -9.14 7.04
CA CYS A 82 -8.67 -8.36 6.18
C CYS A 82 -8.57 -6.92 6.70
N TYR A 83 -7.36 -6.48 7.00
CA TYR A 83 -7.03 -5.15 7.49
C TYR A 83 -6.37 -4.39 6.36
N THR A 84 -6.94 -3.25 5.98
CA THR A 84 -6.48 -2.46 4.83
C THR A 84 -6.26 -1.01 5.20
N THR A 85 -5.25 -0.39 4.59
CA THR A 85 -4.99 1.05 4.69
C THR A 85 -4.28 1.54 3.43
N THR A 86 -4.45 2.82 3.10
CA THR A 86 -3.66 3.47 2.07
C THR A 86 -2.31 3.92 2.63
N ILE A 87 -1.26 3.87 1.81
CA ILE A 87 0.11 4.17 2.23
C ILE A 87 0.66 5.37 1.44
N THR A 88 1.29 6.29 2.15
CA THR A 88 2.07 7.40 1.57
C THR A 88 3.52 7.30 2.03
N ASN A 89 4.45 7.82 1.23
CA ASN A 89 5.89 7.83 1.52
C ASN A 89 6.45 6.47 2.01
N PRO A 90 6.23 5.36 1.27
CA PRO A 90 6.69 4.03 1.68
C PRO A 90 8.21 3.95 1.92
N LYS A 91 9.02 4.73 1.20
CA LYS A 91 10.47 4.85 1.45
C LYS A 91 10.79 5.44 2.83
N LEU A 92 10.04 6.47 3.26
CA LEU A 92 10.22 7.10 4.57
C LEU A 92 9.86 6.11 5.69
N PHE A 93 8.73 5.40 5.52
CA PHE A 93 8.24 4.44 6.50
C PHE A 93 8.81 3.03 6.32
N ARG A 94 9.82 2.85 5.46
CA ARG A 94 10.32 1.52 5.06
C ARG A 94 10.65 0.65 6.26
N HIS A 95 11.40 1.19 7.22
CA HIS A 95 11.79 0.46 8.42
C HIS A 95 10.57 0.06 9.28
N TYR A 96 9.66 1.02 9.51
CA TYR A 96 8.44 0.79 10.29
C TYR A 96 7.54 -0.27 9.63
N LEU A 97 7.27 -0.14 8.33
CA LEU A 97 6.40 -1.07 7.61
C LEU A 97 7.00 -2.48 7.56
N LEU A 98 8.32 -2.59 7.39
CA LEU A 98 9.01 -3.88 7.40
C LEU A 98 8.90 -4.54 8.78
N GLU A 99 9.16 -3.79 9.86
CA GLU A 99 9.02 -4.29 11.22
C GLU A 99 7.58 -4.79 11.47
N GLN A 100 6.58 -3.95 11.19
CA GLN A 100 5.18 -4.29 11.47
C GLN A 100 4.72 -5.50 10.64
N LEU A 101 5.03 -5.55 9.34
CA LEU A 101 4.63 -6.68 8.49
C LEU A 101 5.36 -7.97 8.82
N THR A 102 6.56 -7.92 9.38
CA THR A 102 7.30 -9.11 9.82
C THR A 102 6.72 -9.69 11.12
N LEU A 103 6.03 -8.88 11.93
CA LEU A 103 5.42 -9.32 13.19
C LEU A 103 4.07 -10.03 13.02
N LEU A 104 3.40 -9.80 11.88
CA LEU A 104 2.04 -10.25 11.55
C LEU A 104 2.07 -11.58 10.78
#